data_AF-A0A3D4QBM7-F1
#
_entry.id   AF-A0A3D4QBM7-F1
#
_cell.length_a   1.000
_cell.length_b   1.000
_cell.length_c   1.000
_cell.angle_alpha   90.00
_cell.angle_beta   90.00
_cell.angle_gamma   90.00
#
_symmetry.space_group_name_H-M   'P 1'
#
loop_
_entity.id
_entity.type
_entity.pdbx_description
1 polymer ?
#
loop_
_entity_poly.entity_id
_entity_poly.type
_entity_poly.pdbx_seq_one_letter_code
_entity_poly.pdbx_strand_id
1 'polypeptide(L)'
;MEIHIIAFTEKGYRLSERLRAQWLSSPGRWDGEKTPSSPVDASAGDEWKTLETESTEAEPLEITLHAKTTALPELSDPRSLHDIVAACFASAHQASKDGDRKLRDAGSSEEENVHISDRTVDKLSNATLEAPHRGCDALLFVGATGIAVRAIAPFIAGKAVDPAVLVIDEAGHYVISLLSGHLGGANALARTIAPLLGAE
;
A
#
# COMPACT_ATOMS: atom_id res chain seq x y z
N MET A 1 7.63 -8.26 -1.32
CA MET A 1 6.35 -7.52 -1.39
C MET A 1 5.43 -8.03 -0.30
N GLU A 2 5.01 -7.17 0.62
CA GLU A 2 4.14 -7.50 1.77
C GLU A 2 2.70 -7.03 1.51
N ILE A 3 1.77 -7.99 1.46
CA ILE A 3 0.35 -7.76 1.22
C ILE A 3 -0.48 -8.27 2.39
N HIS A 4 -1.39 -7.44 2.88
CA HIS A 4 -2.39 -7.82 3.87
C HIS A 4 -3.78 -7.89 3.24
N ILE A 5 -4.50 -8.99 3.46
CA ILE A 5 -5.90 -9.16 3.05
C ILE A 5 -6.77 -9.29 4.30
N ILE A 6 -7.71 -8.36 4.48
CA ILE A 6 -8.64 -8.35 5.61
C ILE A 6 -10.04 -8.72 5.11
N ALA A 7 -10.60 -9.81 5.62
CA ALA A 7 -11.96 -10.25 5.31
C ALA A 7 -12.89 -10.16 6.53
N PHE A 8 -14.12 -9.70 6.32
CA PHE A 8 -15.10 -9.44 7.40
C PHE A 8 -16.16 -10.53 7.54
N THR A 9 -16.14 -11.54 6.67
CA THR A 9 -17.08 -12.66 6.66
C THR A 9 -16.34 -13.96 6.38
N GLU A 10 -16.97 -15.11 6.66
CA GLU A 10 -16.42 -16.41 6.30
C GLU A 10 -16.25 -16.55 4.78
N LYS A 11 -17.28 -16.21 3.99
CA LYS A 11 -17.22 -16.28 2.53
C LYS A 11 -16.13 -15.37 1.96
N GLY A 12 -15.97 -14.16 2.50
CA GLY A 12 -14.87 -13.27 2.15
C GLY A 12 -13.51 -13.87 2.48
N TYR A 13 -13.36 -14.49 3.66
CA TYR A 13 -12.09 -15.12 4.04
C TYR A 13 -11.74 -16.30 3.12
N ARG A 14 -12.71 -17.14 2.76
CA ARG A 14 -12.52 -18.22 1.78
C ARG A 14 -12.17 -17.70 0.39
N LEU A 15 -12.74 -16.56 -0.03
CA LEU A 15 -12.33 -15.89 -1.27
C LEU A 15 -10.86 -15.46 -1.20
N SER A 16 -10.43 -14.90 -0.07
CA SER A 16 -9.03 -14.51 0.17
C SER A 16 -8.06 -15.70 0.14
N GLU A 17 -8.44 -16.84 0.71
CA GLU A 17 -7.63 -18.08 0.64
C GLU A 17 -7.44 -18.54 -0.81
N ARG A 18 -8.52 -18.54 -1.62
CA ARG A 18 -8.44 -18.90 -3.04
C ARG A 18 -7.58 -17.90 -3.82
N LEU A 19 -7.76 -16.61 -3.59
CA LEU A 19 -6.96 -15.57 -4.24
C LEU A 19 -5.48 -15.77 -3.93
N ARG A 20 -5.12 -15.93 -2.65
CA ARG A 20 -3.74 -16.17 -2.23
C ARG A 20 -3.14 -17.40 -2.90
N ALA A 21 -3.87 -18.51 -2.91
CA ALA A 21 -3.39 -19.74 -3.54
C ALA A 21 -3.12 -19.56 -5.04
N GLN A 22 -4.06 -18.95 -5.77
CA GLN A 22 -3.92 -18.70 -7.20
C GLN A 22 -2.79 -17.72 -7.52
N TRP A 23 -2.66 -16.65 -6.71
CA TRP A 23 -1.63 -15.64 -6.91
C TRP A 23 -0.23 -16.21 -6.69
N LEU A 24 -0.04 -17.01 -5.64
CA LEU A 24 1.25 -17.66 -5.36
C LEU A 24 1.60 -18.75 -6.40
N SER A 25 0.62 -19.31 -7.10
CA SER A 25 0.85 -20.30 -8.17
C SER A 25 0.98 -19.70 -9.58
N SER A 26 0.73 -18.40 -9.78
CA SER A 26 0.66 -17.80 -11.11
C SER A 26 2.05 -17.40 -11.64
N PRO A 27 2.44 -17.85 -12.85
CA PRO A 27 3.64 -17.35 -13.54
C PRO A 27 3.35 -15.95 -14.09
N GLY A 28 4.15 -14.94 -13.68
CA GLY A 28 3.87 -13.52 -13.96
C GLY A 28 3.63 -12.72 -12.67
N ARG A 29 4.47 -12.97 -11.66
CA ARG A 29 4.45 -12.26 -10.39
C ARG A 29 4.57 -10.77 -10.64
N TRP A 30 3.78 -9.97 -9.94
CA TRP A 30 3.96 -8.52 -9.88
C TRP A 30 5.40 -8.20 -9.43
N ASP A 31 6.21 -7.65 -10.33
CA ASP A 31 7.64 -7.35 -10.16
C ASP A 31 7.90 -5.91 -9.70
N GLY A 32 6.83 -5.14 -9.47
CA GLY A 32 6.92 -3.78 -8.99
C GLY A 32 7.17 -2.73 -10.07
N GLU A 33 7.22 -3.09 -11.37
CA GLU A 33 7.48 -2.10 -12.41
C GLU A 33 6.25 -1.44 -13.03
N LYS A 34 6.44 -0.13 -13.23
CA LYS A 34 5.56 0.81 -13.92
C LYS A 34 5.17 0.23 -15.26
N THR A 35 3.89 0.37 -15.60
CA THR A 35 3.32 0.06 -16.92
C THR A 35 4.36 0.30 -18.03
N PRO A 36 4.59 -0.68 -18.94
CA PRO A 36 5.28 -0.35 -20.17
C PRO A 36 4.47 0.79 -20.80
N SER A 37 5.14 1.91 -21.10
CA SER A 37 4.54 2.96 -21.90
C SER A 37 3.89 2.30 -23.11
N SER A 38 2.63 2.66 -23.36
CA SER A 38 1.87 2.25 -24.55
C SER A 38 2.78 2.19 -25.79
N PRO A 39 2.62 1.22 -26.70
CA PRO A 39 3.49 1.13 -27.87
C PRO A 39 3.35 2.43 -28.67
N VAL A 40 4.39 3.24 -28.59
CA VAL A 40 4.54 4.43 -29.44
C VAL A 40 4.74 3.91 -30.86
N ASP A 41 4.00 4.49 -31.80
CA ASP A 41 3.88 4.08 -33.20
C ASP A 41 5.17 3.49 -33.81
N ALA A 42 5.02 2.29 -34.38
CA ALA A 42 6.05 1.62 -35.15
C ALA A 42 6.26 2.34 -36.49
N SER A 43 7.08 3.39 -36.51
CA SER A 43 7.69 3.91 -37.73
C SER A 43 8.96 4.73 -37.46
N ALA A 44 10.05 4.07 -37.08
CA ALA A 44 11.41 4.49 -37.42
C ALA A 44 12.36 3.37 -36.97
N GLY A 45 13.12 2.81 -37.92
CA GLY A 45 14.19 1.89 -37.60
C GLY A 45 15.30 2.63 -36.87
N ASP A 46 15.81 2.01 -35.82
CA ASP A 46 17.23 2.07 -35.42
C ASP A 46 17.49 0.96 -34.40
N GLU A 47 18.68 0.38 -34.50
CA GLU A 47 19.19 -0.73 -33.68
C GLU A 47 19.09 -0.45 -32.18
N TRP A 48 18.36 -1.30 -31.44
CA TRP A 48 18.41 -1.33 -29.98
C TRP A 48 19.35 -2.44 -29.53
N LYS A 49 20.49 -2.05 -28.95
CA LYS A 49 21.34 -2.94 -28.15
C LYS A 49 20.52 -3.48 -26.98
N THR A 50 20.49 -4.80 -26.84
CA THR A 50 20.02 -5.48 -25.62
C THR A 50 20.88 -5.03 -24.45
N LEU A 51 20.37 -4.07 -23.68
CA LEU A 51 20.81 -3.87 -22.30
C LEU A 51 20.22 -5.04 -21.51
N GLU A 52 21.08 -5.99 -21.14
CA GLU A 52 20.75 -7.00 -20.14
C GLU A 52 20.39 -6.23 -18.86
N THR A 53 19.09 -6.12 -18.59
CA THR A 53 18.59 -5.66 -17.31
C THR A 53 19.01 -6.70 -16.29
N GLU A 54 19.96 -6.34 -15.43
CA GLU A 54 20.32 -7.10 -14.24
C GLU A 54 19.04 -7.47 -13.50
N SER A 55 18.70 -8.76 -13.50
CA SER A 55 17.57 -9.32 -12.78
C SER A 55 17.80 -9.08 -11.30
N THR A 56 17.22 -8.02 -10.77
CA THR A 56 17.17 -7.78 -9.33
C THR A 56 16.38 -8.95 -8.74
N GLU A 57 16.97 -9.71 -7.82
CA GLU A 57 16.28 -10.82 -7.15
C GLU A 57 14.99 -10.29 -6.53
N ALA A 58 13.83 -10.64 -7.11
CA ALA A 58 12.56 -10.09 -6.69
C ALA A 58 12.20 -10.61 -5.27
N GLU A 59 12.25 -9.70 -4.29
CA GLU A 59 11.84 -9.93 -2.91
C GLU A 59 10.58 -10.80 -2.81
N PRO A 60 10.53 -11.81 -1.93
CA PRO A 60 9.41 -12.73 -1.85
C PRO A 60 8.09 -11.99 -1.60
N LEU A 61 7.05 -12.45 -2.28
CA LEU A 61 5.66 -12.04 -2.13
C LEU A 61 5.12 -12.76 -0.91
N GLU A 62 4.86 -11.99 0.13
CA GLU A 62 4.21 -12.45 1.34
C GLU A 62 2.78 -11.92 1.37
N ILE A 63 1.82 -12.84 1.51
CA ILE A 63 0.39 -12.52 1.59
C ILE A 63 -0.13 -13.02 2.93
N THR A 64 -0.46 -12.08 3.81
CA THR A 64 -1.02 -12.35 5.13
C THR A 64 -2.53 -12.15 5.12
N LEU A 65 -3.27 -13.12 5.67
CA LEU A 65 -4.73 -13.09 5.74
C LEU A 65 -5.19 -12.76 7.16
N HIS A 66 -6.19 -11.87 7.27
CA HIS A 66 -6.81 -11.49 8.53
C HIS A 66 -8.32 -11.71 8.43
N ALA A 67 -8.87 -12.57 9.29
CA ALA A 67 -10.31 -12.63 9.49
C ALA A 67 -10.74 -11.61 10.57
N LYS A 68 -11.80 -10.87 10.31
CA LYS A 68 -12.49 -9.96 11.25
C LYS A 68 -13.98 -10.28 11.27
N THR A 69 -14.30 -11.47 11.73
CA THR A 69 -15.66 -12.01 11.76
C THR A 69 -15.94 -12.76 13.05
N THR A 70 -17.17 -12.67 13.54
CA THR A 70 -17.65 -13.48 14.67
C THR A 70 -17.98 -14.91 14.27
N ALA A 71 -18.10 -15.20 12.97
CA ALA A 71 -18.46 -16.53 12.46
C ALA A 71 -17.31 -17.56 12.56
N LEU A 72 -16.07 -17.08 12.59
CA LEU A 72 -14.86 -17.91 12.67
C LEU A 72 -13.95 -17.39 13.80
N PRO A 73 -14.36 -17.48 15.07
CA PRO A 73 -13.62 -16.88 16.18
C PRO A 73 -12.19 -17.44 16.31
N GLU A 74 -12.00 -18.73 16.02
CA GLU A 74 -10.69 -19.40 16.08
C GLU A 74 -9.72 -18.94 14.99
N LEU A 75 -10.23 -18.38 13.88
CA LEU A 75 -9.43 -17.87 12.77
C LEU A 75 -9.36 -16.34 12.76
N SER A 76 -10.19 -15.68 13.56
CA SER A 76 -10.23 -14.22 13.64
C SER A 76 -8.89 -13.71 14.16
N ASP A 77 -8.31 -12.75 13.43
CA ASP A 77 -7.08 -12.12 13.89
C ASP A 77 -7.37 -11.42 15.24
N PRO A 78 -6.54 -11.64 16.27
CA PRO A 78 -6.80 -11.14 17.63
C PRO A 78 -6.53 -9.63 17.79
N ARG A 79 -5.76 -9.00 16.89
CA ARG A 79 -5.47 -7.56 16.95
C ARG A 79 -6.74 -6.75 16.66
N SER A 80 -6.77 -5.45 16.94
CA SER A 80 -7.90 -4.65 16.44
C SER A 80 -7.77 -4.43 14.92
N LEU A 81 -8.88 -4.09 14.24
CA LEU A 81 -8.80 -3.64 12.84
C LEU A 81 -7.91 -2.40 12.72
N HIS A 82 -8.03 -1.49 13.67
CA HIS A 82 -7.23 -0.27 13.73
C HIS A 82 -5.73 -0.57 13.75
N ASP A 83 -5.28 -1.54 14.55
CA ASP A 83 -3.84 -1.85 14.68
C ASP A 83 -3.26 -2.49 13.42
N ILE A 84 -4.02 -3.38 12.76
CA ILE A 84 -3.60 -3.99 11.50
C ILE A 84 -3.43 -2.92 10.43
N VAL A 85 -4.41 -2.01 10.31
CA VAL A 85 -4.35 -0.92 9.34
C VAL A 85 -3.25 0.08 9.69
N ALA A 86 -3.12 0.46 10.97
CA ALA A 86 -2.08 1.37 11.45
C ALA A 86 -0.68 0.85 11.10
N ALA A 87 -0.43 -0.45 11.29
CA ALA A 87 0.85 -1.05 10.94
C ALA A 87 1.19 -0.87 9.45
N CYS A 88 0.23 -1.09 8.55
CA CYS A 88 0.41 -0.89 7.11
C CYS A 88 0.71 0.58 6.72
N PHE A 89 0.11 1.54 7.42
CA PHE A 89 0.27 2.97 7.17
C PHE A 89 1.45 3.60 7.94
N ALA A 90 2.06 2.87 8.87
CA ALA A 90 3.21 3.36 9.61
C ALA A 90 4.37 3.56 8.62
N SER A 91 4.84 4.81 8.50
CA SER A 91 6.13 5.05 7.87
C SER A 91 7.23 4.76 8.89
N ALA A 92 8.38 4.24 8.44
CA ALA A 92 9.55 4.03 9.29
C ALA A 92 9.99 5.31 10.06
N HIS A 93 9.47 6.49 9.69
CA HIS A 93 9.69 7.77 10.36
C HIS A 93 8.67 8.17 11.44
N GLN A 94 7.59 7.42 11.67
CA GLN A 94 6.63 7.73 12.74
C GLN A 94 7.07 7.19 14.12
N ALA A 95 8.06 6.30 14.18
CA ALA A 95 8.65 5.85 15.45
C ALA A 95 9.36 6.97 16.24
N SER A 96 9.66 8.11 15.61
CA SER A 96 10.32 9.25 16.26
C SER A 96 9.35 10.25 16.92
N LYS A 97 8.03 10.19 16.69
CA LYS A 97 7.09 11.23 17.16
C LYS A 97 6.34 10.90 18.46
N ASP A 98 6.45 9.68 18.99
CA ASP A 98 5.90 9.34 20.32
C ASP A 98 6.82 9.76 21.49
N GLY A 99 7.99 10.34 21.21
CA GLY A 99 8.88 10.93 22.21
C GLY A 99 8.55 12.36 22.65
N ASP A 100 7.68 13.08 21.92
CA ASP A 100 7.52 14.53 22.09
C ASP A 100 6.11 14.97 22.57
N ARG A 101 5.27 13.99 22.96
CA ARG A 101 3.94 14.22 23.55
C ARG A 101 3.96 14.12 25.08
N LYS A 102 4.94 14.76 25.71
CA LYS A 102 4.93 14.93 27.18
C LYS A 102 5.54 16.25 27.61
N LEU A 103 5.07 17.38 27.06
CA LEU A 103 5.42 18.73 27.54
C LEU A 103 4.46 19.79 26.97
N ARG A 104 3.15 19.67 27.24
CA ARG A 104 2.22 20.79 27.08
C ARG A 104 1.11 20.72 28.12
N ASP A 105 1.45 21.07 29.35
CA ASP A 105 0.50 21.75 30.24
C ASP A 105 1.27 22.64 31.23
N ALA A 106 1.45 23.90 30.85
CA ALA A 106 1.69 25.05 31.73
C ALA A 106 1.70 26.30 30.84
N GLY A 107 0.66 27.13 30.93
CA GLY A 107 0.52 28.34 30.15
C GLY A 107 1.48 29.46 30.57
N SER A 108 1.76 30.36 29.64
CA SER A 108 1.70 31.83 29.80
C SER A 108 2.23 32.51 28.54
N SER A 109 1.73 33.71 28.33
CA SER A 109 2.00 34.70 27.29
C SER A 109 3.47 34.93 26.96
N GLU A 110 3.77 35.19 25.68
CA GLU A 110 4.28 36.48 25.19
C GLU A 110 4.57 36.39 23.67
N GLU A 111 4.25 37.48 22.96
CA GLU A 111 4.56 37.69 21.55
C GLU A 111 6.07 37.89 21.39
N GLU A 112 6.72 37.21 20.43
CA GLU A 112 8.03 37.65 19.97
C GLU A 112 8.19 37.49 18.45
N ASN A 113 8.55 38.62 17.85
CA ASN A 113 8.79 38.89 16.44
C ASN A 113 9.87 37.97 15.85
N VAL A 114 9.55 37.19 14.81
CA VAL A 114 10.57 36.49 14.01
C VAL A 114 10.87 37.26 12.73
N HIS A 115 12.04 37.88 12.75
CA HIS A 115 12.75 38.41 11.59
C HIS A 115 13.17 37.24 10.69
N ILE A 116 12.51 37.04 9.55
CA ILE A 116 12.93 36.03 8.56
C ILE A 116 14.08 36.62 7.74
N SER A 117 15.31 36.33 8.15
CA SER A 117 16.47 36.45 7.28
C SER A 117 16.65 35.18 6.46
N ASP A 118 16.41 35.34 5.16
CA ASP A 118 16.91 34.53 4.07
C ASP A 118 18.38 34.10 4.29
N ARG A 119 18.61 32.78 4.28
CA ARG A 119 19.85 32.07 3.88
C ARG A 119 19.83 30.64 4.42
N THR A 120 19.66 29.67 3.53
CA THR A 120 20.64 28.59 3.26
C THR A 120 20.02 27.71 2.18
N VAL A 121 20.16 28.18 0.93
CA VAL A 121 20.39 27.27 -0.18
C VAL A 121 21.69 26.49 0.09
N ASP A 122 21.74 25.27 -0.42
CA ASP A 122 22.87 24.33 -0.41
C ASP A 122 22.97 23.37 0.79
N LYS A 123 22.39 22.18 0.58
CA LYS A 123 23.03 20.87 0.78
C LYS A 123 22.18 19.77 0.12
N LEU A 124 22.13 19.78 -1.21
CA LEU A 124 21.75 18.61 -2.00
C LEU A 124 23.03 17.81 -2.25
N SER A 125 23.27 16.78 -1.44
CA SER A 125 24.29 15.78 -1.70
C SER A 125 23.65 14.40 -1.57
N ASN A 126 23.38 13.78 -2.73
CA ASN A 126 23.16 12.35 -2.95
C ASN A 126 22.55 11.55 -1.79
N ALA A 127 21.33 11.90 -1.37
CA ALA A 127 20.46 10.86 -0.85
C ALA A 127 19.94 10.10 -2.07
N THR A 128 20.33 8.83 -2.22
CA THR A 128 19.48 7.87 -2.90
C THR A 128 18.07 8.15 -2.40
N LEU A 129 17.16 8.57 -3.28
CA LEU A 129 15.78 8.86 -2.92
C LEU A 129 15.12 7.51 -2.64
N GLU A 130 15.46 6.91 -1.49
CA GLU A 130 14.79 5.75 -0.93
C GLU A 130 13.30 6.09 -0.96
N ALA A 131 12.52 5.27 -1.67
CA ALA A 131 11.09 5.46 -1.74
C ALA A 131 10.54 5.55 -0.30
N PRO A 132 9.54 6.41 -0.03
CA PRO A 132 9.00 6.52 1.31
C PRO A 132 8.62 5.13 1.86
N HIS A 133 9.29 4.71 2.92
CA HIS A 133 9.05 3.39 3.52
C HIS A 133 7.65 3.39 4.14
N ARG A 134 6.80 2.50 3.65
CA ARG A 134 5.46 2.17 4.18
C ARG A 134 5.55 0.83 4.92
N GLY A 135 4.64 0.59 5.86
CA GLY A 135 4.69 -0.62 6.69
C GLY A 135 4.21 -1.87 5.95
N CYS A 136 3.52 -1.71 4.82
CA CYS A 136 3.23 -2.77 3.87
C CYS A 136 3.12 -2.19 2.45
N ASP A 137 3.16 -3.03 1.41
CA ASP A 137 3.01 -2.59 0.02
C ASP A 137 1.54 -2.39 -0.36
N ALA A 138 0.68 -3.31 0.09
CA ALA A 138 -0.75 -3.26 -0.22
C ALA A 138 -1.65 -3.78 0.90
N LEU A 139 -2.81 -3.14 1.01
CA LEU A 139 -3.89 -3.49 1.91
C LEU A 139 -5.18 -3.76 1.13
N LEU A 140 -5.66 -5.00 1.17
CA LEU A 140 -6.86 -5.45 0.49
C LEU A 140 -7.98 -5.67 1.51
N PHE A 141 -9.14 -5.06 1.27
CA PHE A 141 -10.34 -5.32 2.06
C PHE A 141 -11.31 -6.19 1.27
N VAL A 142 -11.73 -7.33 1.82
CA VAL A 142 -12.76 -8.19 1.25
C VAL A 142 -14.08 -7.99 1.99
N GLY A 143 -15.01 -7.27 1.36
CA GLY A 143 -16.29 -6.90 1.95
C GLY A 143 -16.77 -5.52 1.51
N ALA A 144 -17.51 -4.84 2.38
CA ALA A 144 -18.11 -3.53 2.06
C ALA A 144 -17.06 -2.41 1.99
N THR A 145 -17.06 -1.63 0.90
CA THR A 145 -16.19 -0.46 0.70
C THR A 145 -16.26 0.54 1.85
N GLY A 146 -17.43 0.74 2.44
CA GLY A 146 -17.60 1.65 3.58
C GLY A 146 -16.83 1.24 4.84
N ILE A 147 -16.50 -0.05 5.02
CA ILE A 147 -15.61 -0.49 6.10
C ILE A 147 -14.18 -0.09 5.79
N ALA A 148 -13.71 -0.35 4.56
CA ALA A 148 -12.37 0.02 4.12
C ALA A 148 -12.11 1.52 4.29
N VAL A 149 -13.01 2.38 3.77
CA VAL A 149 -12.90 3.85 3.87
C VAL A 149 -12.79 4.31 5.32
N ARG A 150 -13.65 3.82 6.21
CA ARG A 150 -13.62 4.22 7.63
C ARG A 150 -12.37 3.73 8.35
N ALA A 151 -11.90 2.53 8.00
CA ALA A 151 -10.72 1.94 8.63
C ALA A 151 -9.44 2.69 8.27
N ILE A 152 -9.30 3.14 7.02
CA ILE A 152 -8.09 3.85 6.56
C ILE A 152 -8.09 5.34 6.86
N ALA A 153 -9.27 5.98 6.99
CA ALA A 153 -9.41 7.43 7.08
C ALA A 153 -8.48 8.11 8.13
N PRO A 154 -8.25 7.56 9.34
CA PRO A 154 -7.36 8.18 10.31
C PRO A 154 -5.88 8.23 9.92
N PHE A 155 -5.46 7.42 8.93
CA PHE A 155 -4.05 7.17 8.60
C PHE A 155 -3.60 7.77 7.27
N ILE A 156 -4.53 8.25 6.43
CA ILE A 156 -4.23 8.79 5.10
C ILE A 156 -3.34 10.03 5.24
N ALA A 157 -2.14 10.00 4.64
CA ALA A 157 -1.18 11.10 4.65
C ALA A 157 -0.93 11.65 3.23
N GLY A 158 -0.93 10.80 2.20
CA GLY A 158 -0.85 11.20 0.81
C GLY A 158 -0.31 10.13 -0.13
N LYS A 159 -0.69 10.24 -1.42
CA LYS A 159 -0.42 9.27 -2.50
C LYS A 159 1.05 8.85 -2.70
N ALA A 160 2.02 9.59 -2.16
CA ALA A 160 3.44 9.27 -2.27
C ALA A 160 3.90 8.27 -1.19
N VAL A 161 3.25 8.31 -0.02
CA VAL A 161 3.65 7.56 1.16
C VAL A 161 2.65 6.46 1.51
N ASP A 162 1.36 6.69 1.28
CA ASP A 162 0.29 5.73 1.60
C ASP A 162 0.41 4.44 0.78
N PRO A 163 0.16 3.26 1.37
CA PRO A 163 0.17 1.99 0.65
C PRO A 163 -0.92 1.91 -0.42
N ALA A 164 -0.81 0.96 -1.34
CA ALA A 164 -1.94 0.61 -2.20
C ALA A 164 -3.11 0.12 -1.33
N VAL A 165 -4.31 0.67 -1.54
CA VAL A 165 -5.52 0.14 -0.91
C VAL A 165 -6.49 -0.31 -1.98
N LEU A 166 -6.96 -1.55 -1.87
CA LEU A 166 -7.95 -2.14 -2.76
C LEU A 166 -9.14 -2.67 -1.97
N VAL A 167 -10.30 -2.71 -2.61
CA VAL A 167 -11.51 -3.36 -2.08
C VAL A 167 -11.96 -4.43 -3.06
N ILE A 168 -12.23 -5.63 -2.56
CA ILE A 168 -12.83 -6.73 -3.30
C ILE A 168 -14.20 -6.97 -2.68
N ASP A 169 -15.26 -6.98 -3.47
CA ASP A 169 -16.57 -7.32 -2.94
C ASP A 169 -16.61 -8.82 -2.57
N GLU A 170 -17.48 -9.20 -1.65
CA GLU A 170 -17.53 -10.57 -1.12
C GLU A 170 -17.90 -11.62 -2.18
N ALA A 171 -18.56 -11.24 -3.27
CA ALA A 171 -18.84 -12.15 -4.38
C ALA A 171 -17.63 -12.31 -5.33
N GLY A 172 -16.62 -11.43 -5.24
CA GLY A 172 -15.45 -11.44 -6.11
C GLY A 172 -15.77 -10.98 -7.53
N HIS A 173 -16.75 -10.08 -7.69
CA HIS A 173 -17.13 -9.50 -8.98
C HIS A 173 -16.33 -8.24 -9.31
N TYR A 174 -15.83 -7.53 -8.31
CA TYR A 174 -15.14 -6.25 -8.47
C TYR A 174 -13.86 -6.18 -7.66
N VAL A 175 -12.82 -5.60 -8.25
CA VAL A 175 -11.55 -5.25 -7.59
C VAL A 175 -11.30 -3.75 -7.75
N ILE A 176 -11.67 -2.99 -6.71
CA ILE A 176 -11.69 -1.55 -6.72
C ILE A 176 -10.36 -0.99 -6.19
N SER A 177 -9.62 -0.27 -7.02
CA SER A 177 -8.49 0.56 -6.59
C SER A 177 -9.00 1.76 -5.79
N LEU A 178 -8.77 1.76 -4.47
CA LEU A 178 -9.36 2.73 -3.54
C LEU A 178 -8.40 3.88 -3.18
N LEU A 179 -7.13 3.60 -2.91
CA LEU A 179 -6.11 4.60 -2.52
C LEU A 179 -4.77 4.31 -3.20
N SER A 180 -4.00 5.36 -3.48
CA SER A 180 -2.66 5.27 -4.08
C SER A 180 -2.62 4.55 -5.44
N GLY A 181 -3.59 4.87 -6.31
CA GLY A 181 -3.80 4.26 -7.63
C GLY A 181 -2.57 4.15 -8.53
N HIS A 182 -1.85 5.26 -8.75
CA HIS A 182 -0.70 5.27 -9.65
C HIS A 182 0.62 5.01 -8.90
N LEU A 183 1.02 5.92 -7.99
CA LEU A 183 2.32 5.85 -7.32
C LEU A 183 2.45 4.70 -6.31
N GLY A 184 1.36 4.33 -5.63
CA GLY A 184 1.35 3.17 -4.75
C GLY A 184 1.03 1.86 -5.47
N GLY A 185 0.69 1.90 -6.75
CA GLY A 185 0.46 0.69 -7.56
C GLY A 185 -0.94 0.08 -7.46
N ALA A 186 -1.90 0.71 -6.77
CA ALA A 186 -3.22 0.09 -6.56
C ALA A 186 -3.99 -0.21 -7.86
N ASN A 187 -3.87 0.64 -8.89
CA ASN A 187 -4.52 0.39 -10.19
C ASN A 187 -3.95 -0.85 -10.89
N ALA A 188 -2.65 -1.06 -10.71
CA ALA A 188 -1.96 -2.11 -11.42
C ALA A 188 -2.10 -3.44 -10.67
N LEU A 189 -2.07 -3.42 -9.33
CA LEU A 189 -2.51 -4.54 -8.49
C LEU A 189 -3.95 -4.95 -8.80
N ALA A 190 -4.87 -4.00 -8.99
CA ALA A 190 -6.25 -4.32 -9.33
C ALA A 190 -6.34 -5.11 -10.65
N ARG A 191 -5.59 -4.68 -11.68
CA ARG A 191 -5.49 -5.39 -12.96
C ARG A 191 -4.82 -6.76 -12.87
N THR A 192 -3.93 -6.97 -11.90
CA THR A 192 -3.33 -8.28 -11.63
C THR A 192 -4.30 -9.21 -10.92
N ILE A 193 -5.09 -8.70 -9.97
CA ILE A 193 -5.96 -9.49 -9.11
C ILE A 193 -7.28 -9.83 -9.80
N ALA A 194 -7.87 -8.90 -10.55
CA ALA A 194 -9.16 -9.09 -11.18
C ALA A 194 -9.25 -10.35 -12.05
N PRO A 195 -8.25 -10.66 -12.92
CA PRO A 195 -8.25 -11.90 -13.70
C PRO A 195 -8.18 -13.19 -12.85
N LEU A 196 -7.51 -13.15 -11.69
CA LEU A 196 -7.43 -14.30 -10.77
C LEU A 196 -8.78 -14.61 -10.11
N LEU A 197 -9.68 -13.63 -10.08
CA LEU A 197 -11.01 -13.78 -9.49
C LEU A 197 -12.11 -13.89 -10.55
N GLY A 198 -11.82 -13.58 -11.82
CA GLY A 198 -12.85 -13.36 -12.83
C GLY A 198 -13.67 -12.10 -12.57
N ALA A 199 -13.05 -11.10 -11.92
CA ALA A 199 -13.65 -9.84 -11.53
C ALA A 199 -13.38 -8.73 -12.56
N GLU A 200 -14.07 -7.59 -12.37
CA GLU A 200 -13.84 -6.32 -13.07
C GLU A 200 -12.97 -5.35 -12.24
#